data_AF-T0YWD6-F1
#
_entry.id   AF-T0YWD6-F1
#
_cell.length_a   1.000
_cell.length_b   1.000
_cell.length_c   1.000
_cell.angle_alpha   90.00
_cell.angle_beta   90.00
_cell.angle_gamma   90.00
#
_symmetry.space_group_name_H-M   'P 1'
#
loop_
_entity.id
_entity.type
_entity.pdbx_description
1 polymer ?
#
loop_
_entity_poly.entity_id
_entity_poly.type
_entity_poly.pdbx_seq_one_letter_code
_entity_poly.pdbx_strand_id
1 'polypeptide(L)'
;MFLDLIRKKRAYRNKGPVLICPSCRTAISQIDMKDVQRDTDFYHLRFNGVDSGDISIATTRPEMLGSCVAVFVNPDDARYREYVGKTVSVPLYDLKVKVLADPYVDPEKGTGAEMVCTFGDQNDVDLWRKYSLETRIIIDNDGRMAGDSIIAKGIMSTDARKAVVEQLRSHDYIIKVEKKRQSVNVHERCDTPVEIGILDQWYVRYLDLRERMDEAGRGIKWYPEFMKVRYDNWVHGLKVDWCISRQRVFG
;
A
#
# COMPACT_ATOMS: atom_id res chain seq x y z
N MET A 1 -15.28 -7.03 28.86
CA MET A 1 -13.95 -7.08 28.23
C MET A 1 -13.55 -5.76 27.57
N PHE A 2 -14.28 -5.23 26.58
CA PHE A 2 -13.89 -3.98 25.88
C PHE A 2 -13.71 -2.76 26.81
N LEU A 3 -14.65 -2.53 27.74
CA LEU A 3 -14.53 -1.42 28.71
C LEU A 3 -13.27 -1.54 29.60
N ASP A 4 -12.82 -2.75 29.90
CA ASP A 4 -11.57 -2.97 30.64
C ASP A 4 -10.35 -2.58 29.80
N LEU A 5 -10.34 -2.90 28.50
CA LEU A 5 -9.30 -2.44 27.57
C LEU A 5 -9.28 -0.91 27.46
N ILE A 6 -10.43 -0.24 27.47
CA ILE A 6 -10.50 1.23 27.50
C ILE A 6 -9.90 1.77 28.79
N ARG A 7 -10.28 1.24 29.96
CA ARG A 7 -9.74 1.65 31.26
C ARG A 7 -8.22 1.47 31.33
N LYS A 8 -7.71 0.39 30.71
CA LYS A 8 -6.26 0.10 30.59
C LYS A 8 -5.57 0.88 29.47
N LYS A 9 -6.24 1.82 28.80
CA LYS A 9 -5.73 2.59 27.65
C LYS A 9 -5.19 1.71 26.51
N ARG A 10 -5.75 0.51 26.37
CA ARG A 10 -5.43 -0.45 25.30
C ARG A 10 -6.35 -0.32 24.10
N ALA A 11 -7.63 -0.05 24.32
CA ALA A 11 -8.54 0.23 23.22
C ALA A 11 -8.54 1.73 22.92
N TYR A 12 -8.44 2.09 21.64
CA TYR A 12 -8.46 3.48 21.18
C TYR A 12 -9.18 3.59 19.84
N ARG A 13 -9.66 4.80 19.54
CA ARG A 13 -10.31 5.14 18.28
C ARG A 13 -9.42 6.05 17.45
N ASN A 14 -9.27 5.77 16.17
CA ASN A 14 -8.43 6.54 15.28
C ASN A 14 -9.04 6.60 13.87
N LYS A 15 -8.99 7.79 13.27
CA LYS A 15 -9.34 8.01 11.86
C LYS A 15 -8.06 8.04 11.03
N GLY A 16 -7.91 7.10 10.10
CA GLY A 16 -6.72 7.00 9.28
C GLY A 16 -6.75 5.85 8.29
N PRO A 17 -5.60 5.53 7.67
CA PRO A 17 -5.46 4.43 6.73
C PRO A 17 -5.82 3.10 7.40
N VAL A 18 -6.72 2.34 6.79
CA VAL A 18 -7.14 1.03 7.25
C VAL A 18 -7.28 0.07 6.06
N LEU A 19 -6.98 -1.20 6.30
CA LEU A 19 -7.23 -2.28 5.36
C LEU A 19 -8.74 -2.47 5.19
N ILE A 20 -9.21 -2.47 3.96
CA ILE A 20 -10.62 -2.62 3.61
C ILE A 20 -10.74 -3.74 2.60
N CYS A 21 -11.78 -4.57 2.75
CA CYS A 21 -12.20 -5.48 1.71
C CYS A 21 -13.35 -4.83 0.91
N PRO A 22 -13.13 -4.41 -0.35
CA PRO A 22 -14.15 -3.72 -1.15
C PRO A 22 -15.44 -4.52 -1.35
N SER A 23 -15.32 -5.83 -1.63
CA SER A 23 -16.48 -6.69 -1.83
C SER A 23 -17.30 -6.89 -0.54
N CYS A 24 -16.61 -6.89 0.60
CA CYS A 24 -17.24 -7.06 1.91
C CYS A 24 -17.67 -5.74 2.55
N ARG A 25 -17.20 -4.61 2.02
CA ARG A 25 -17.45 -3.24 2.49
C ARG A 25 -17.18 -3.06 3.98
N THR A 26 -16.09 -3.65 4.46
CA THR A 26 -15.68 -3.55 5.87
C THR A 26 -14.18 -3.42 5.98
N ALA A 27 -13.75 -2.67 7.00
CA ALA A 27 -12.42 -2.75 7.53
C ALA A 27 -12.10 -4.21 7.91
N ILE A 28 -10.86 -4.60 7.72
CA ILE A 28 -10.31 -5.89 8.12
C ILE A 28 -8.99 -5.68 8.87
N SER A 29 -8.48 -6.74 9.48
CA SER A 29 -7.20 -6.75 10.18
C SER A 29 -6.19 -7.62 9.43
N GLN A 30 -4.90 -7.51 9.79
CA GLN A 30 -3.84 -8.25 9.12
C GLN A 30 -4.06 -9.77 9.11
N ILE A 31 -4.71 -10.32 10.14
CA ILE A 31 -5.02 -11.76 10.24
C ILE A 31 -6.13 -12.19 9.27
N ASP A 32 -6.98 -11.27 8.82
CA ASP A 32 -8.07 -11.55 7.88
C ASP A 32 -7.55 -11.60 6.42
N MET A 33 -6.23 -11.51 6.21
CA MET A 33 -5.59 -11.52 4.90
C MET A 33 -4.84 -12.82 4.65
N LYS A 34 -4.76 -13.20 3.38
CA LYS A 34 -3.87 -14.25 2.90
C LYS A 34 -3.18 -13.81 1.62
N ASP A 35 -2.06 -14.46 1.34
CA ASP A 35 -1.27 -14.22 0.15
C ASP A 35 -1.73 -15.12 -1.00
N VAL A 36 -1.95 -14.52 -2.16
CA VAL A 36 -2.25 -15.24 -3.40
C VAL A 36 -1.23 -14.85 -4.46
N GLN A 37 -0.57 -15.86 -5.03
CA GLN A 37 0.35 -15.68 -6.14
C GLN A 37 -0.42 -15.41 -7.43
N ARG A 38 -0.10 -14.30 -8.12
CA ARG A 38 -0.71 -13.92 -9.39
C ARG A 38 0.36 -13.46 -10.37
N ASP A 39 0.15 -13.79 -11.64
CA ASP A 39 0.92 -13.18 -12.73
C ASP A 39 0.37 -11.78 -12.99
N THR A 40 1.26 -10.81 -13.09
CA THR A 40 0.94 -9.42 -13.33
C THR A 40 1.83 -8.82 -14.39
N ASP A 41 1.37 -7.73 -14.97
CA ASP A 41 2.17 -6.87 -15.81
C ASP A 41 2.85 -5.83 -14.94
N PHE A 42 4.17 -5.72 -15.10
CA PHE A 42 4.99 -4.71 -14.50
C PHE A 42 5.34 -3.68 -15.56
N TYR A 43 4.68 -2.52 -15.47
CA TYR A 43 4.75 -1.46 -16.46
C TYR A 43 5.87 -0.51 -16.09
N HIS A 44 6.79 -0.26 -17.01
CA HIS A 44 7.82 0.77 -16.90
C HIS A 44 7.31 2.01 -17.63
N LEU A 45 7.05 3.07 -16.87
CA LEU A 45 6.38 4.28 -17.32
C LEU A 45 7.36 5.44 -17.33
N ARG A 46 7.32 6.24 -18.40
CA ARG A 46 8.10 7.48 -18.52
C ARG A 46 7.38 8.61 -17.79
N PHE A 47 7.98 9.13 -16.74
CA PHE A 47 7.58 10.38 -16.08
C PHE A 47 8.46 11.51 -16.63
N ASN A 48 7.83 12.52 -17.20
CA ASN A 48 8.56 13.57 -17.90
C ASN A 48 9.21 14.52 -16.88
N GLY A 49 10.49 14.84 -17.07
CA GLY A 49 11.18 15.81 -16.21
C GLY A 49 10.64 17.22 -16.42
N VAL A 50 10.29 17.93 -15.35
CA VAL A 50 9.90 19.35 -15.45
C VAL A 50 11.15 20.23 -15.40
N ASP A 51 11.99 19.99 -14.40
CA ASP A 51 13.30 20.62 -14.17
C ASP A 51 14.43 19.56 -14.08
N SER A 52 14.12 18.32 -14.48
CA SER A 52 15.02 17.17 -14.58
C SER A 52 15.00 16.56 -15.99
N GLY A 53 15.79 15.51 -16.21
CA GLY A 53 15.52 14.57 -17.31
C GLY A 53 14.27 13.73 -17.02
N ASP A 54 13.87 12.91 -17.97
CA ASP A 54 12.79 11.93 -17.77
C ASP A 54 13.23 10.84 -16.79
N ILE A 55 12.30 10.38 -15.95
CA ILE A 55 12.51 9.27 -15.02
C ILE A 55 11.63 8.08 -15.40
N SER A 56 12.21 6.89 -15.42
CA SER A 56 11.47 5.64 -15.62
C SER A 56 11.02 5.10 -14.26
N ILE A 57 9.72 4.81 -14.11
CA ILE A 57 9.14 4.25 -12.89
C ILE A 57 8.42 2.95 -13.21
N ALA A 58 8.67 1.91 -12.41
CA ALA A 58 8.04 0.62 -12.59
C ALA A 58 6.88 0.41 -11.60
N THR A 59 5.70 0.00 -12.10
CA THR A 59 4.52 -0.25 -11.27
C THR A 59 3.64 -1.38 -11.79
N THR A 60 2.95 -2.08 -10.89
CA THR A 60 1.89 -3.05 -11.20
C THR A 60 0.48 -2.46 -11.10
N ARG A 61 0.37 -1.21 -10.61
CA ARG A 61 -0.89 -0.49 -10.39
C ARG A 61 -0.93 0.86 -11.14
N PRO A 62 -0.88 0.87 -12.49
CA PRO A 62 -0.92 2.11 -13.25
C PRO A 62 -2.23 2.91 -13.03
N GLU A 63 -3.32 2.26 -12.59
CA GLU A 63 -4.54 2.97 -12.19
C GLU A 63 -4.34 3.93 -11.02
N MET A 64 -3.26 3.77 -10.24
CA MET A 64 -2.96 4.61 -9.09
C MET A 64 -2.25 5.92 -9.44
N LEU A 65 -1.87 6.14 -10.70
CA LEU A 65 -1.11 7.33 -11.12
C LEU A 65 -1.77 8.66 -10.69
N GLY A 66 -3.11 8.75 -10.75
CA GLY A 66 -3.85 9.95 -10.34
C GLY A 66 -3.78 10.28 -8.84
N SER A 67 -3.18 9.40 -8.03
CA SER A 67 -2.95 9.54 -6.58
C SER A 67 -1.47 9.62 -6.22
N CYS A 68 -0.58 9.68 -7.23
CA CYS A 68 0.84 9.86 -7.03
C CYS A 68 1.11 11.23 -6.39
N VAL A 69 1.85 11.23 -5.28
CA VAL A 69 2.16 12.45 -4.51
C VAL A 69 3.66 12.71 -4.40
N ALA A 70 4.48 11.69 -4.64
CA ALA A 70 5.94 11.79 -4.67
C ALA A 70 6.53 10.63 -5.46
N VAL A 71 7.78 10.79 -5.89
CA VAL A 71 8.62 9.69 -6.38
C VAL A 71 9.77 9.53 -5.41
N PHE A 72 10.06 8.31 -4.97
CA PHE A 72 11.18 8.02 -4.10
C PHE A 72 12.27 7.27 -4.85
N VAL A 73 13.51 7.63 -4.57
CA VAL A 73 14.71 6.94 -5.05
C VAL A 73 15.62 6.64 -3.88
N ASN A 74 16.51 5.68 -4.05
CA ASN A 74 17.52 5.42 -3.03
C ASN A 74 18.60 6.53 -3.08
N PRO A 75 19.03 7.09 -1.92
CA PRO A 75 20.08 8.11 -1.87
C PRO A 75 21.44 7.62 -2.41
N ASP A 76 21.72 6.31 -2.33
CA ASP A 76 22.97 5.69 -2.79
C ASP A 76 22.92 5.28 -4.27
N ASP A 77 21.75 5.42 -4.92
CA ASP A 77 21.61 5.16 -6.36
C ASP A 77 22.13 6.34 -7.18
N ALA A 78 23.32 6.15 -7.75
CA ALA A 78 23.99 7.15 -8.57
C ALA A 78 23.15 7.60 -9.79
N ARG A 79 22.23 6.76 -10.29
CA ARG A 79 21.39 7.07 -11.47
C ARG A 79 20.43 8.23 -11.20
N TYR A 80 19.96 8.36 -9.95
CA TYR A 80 18.91 9.30 -9.57
C TYR A 80 19.33 10.39 -8.58
N ARG A 81 20.60 10.40 -8.16
CA ARG A 81 21.11 11.37 -7.19
C ARG A 81 20.86 12.82 -7.59
N GLU A 82 20.98 13.14 -8.87
CA GLU A 82 20.71 14.50 -9.40
C GLU A 82 19.22 14.83 -9.56
N TYR A 83 18.33 13.86 -9.40
CA TYR A 83 16.89 14.05 -9.47
C TYR A 83 16.31 14.44 -8.11
N VAL A 84 16.98 14.11 -7.01
CA VAL A 84 16.50 14.42 -5.66
C VAL A 84 16.27 15.92 -5.49
N GLY A 85 15.06 16.28 -5.07
CA GLY A 85 14.60 17.67 -4.91
C GLY A 85 13.99 18.28 -6.18
N LYS A 86 14.17 17.65 -7.35
CA LYS A 86 13.56 18.05 -8.63
C LYS A 86 12.11 17.56 -8.73
N THR A 87 11.45 17.98 -9.80
CA THR A 87 10.04 17.78 -10.08
C THR A 87 9.85 17.02 -11.38
N VAL A 88 8.96 16.03 -11.34
CA VAL A 88 8.57 15.25 -12.52
C VAL A 88 7.06 15.31 -12.71
N SER A 89 6.62 15.22 -13.96
CA SER A 89 5.21 15.17 -14.33
C SER A 89 4.73 13.73 -14.34
N VAL A 90 3.58 13.50 -13.70
CA VAL A 90 2.91 12.19 -13.71
C VAL A 90 2.25 11.98 -15.08
N PRO A 91 2.41 10.81 -15.73
CA PRO A 91 1.77 10.52 -17.01
C PRO A 91 0.24 10.59 -16.94
N LEU A 92 -0.41 11.08 -18.00
CA LEU A 92 -1.88 11.21 -18.16
C LEU A 92 -2.60 12.17 -17.21
N TYR A 93 -1.94 12.66 -16.17
CA TYR A 93 -2.51 13.57 -15.20
C TYR A 93 -1.70 14.87 -15.21
N ASP A 94 -2.37 16.01 -15.07
CA ASP A 94 -1.69 17.30 -14.91
C ASP A 94 -1.18 17.45 -13.47
N LEU A 95 -0.30 16.53 -13.06
CA LEU A 95 0.25 16.44 -11.71
C LEU A 95 1.77 16.52 -11.78
N LYS A 96 2.33 17.33 -10.88
CA LYS A 96 3.77 17.49 -10.70
C LYS A 96 4.14 17.04 -9.30
N VAL A 97 5.08 16.11 -9.20
CA VAL A 97 5.49 15.51 -7.93
C VAL A 97 6.99 15.67 -7.73
N LYS A 98 7.42 15.81 -6.48
CA LYS A 98 8.84 15.89 -6.13
C LYS A 98 9.48 14.52 -6.09
N VAL A 99 10.74 14.46 -6.50
CA VAL A 99 11.60 13.30 -6.30
C VAL A 99 12.28 13.45 -4.93
N LEU A 100 12.05 12.49 -4.04
CA LEU A 100 12.58 12.43 -2.68
C LEU A 100 13.51 11.23 -2.54
N ALA A 101 14.35 11.24 -1.50
CA ALA A 101 15.27 10.14 -1.21
C ALA A 101 14.88 9.42 0.08
N ASP A 102 14.83 8.09 0.05
CA ASP A 102 14.69 7.23 1.23
C ASP A 102 15.48 5.93 1.02
N PRO A 103 16.33 5.50 1.97
CA PRO A 103 17.07 4.24 1.88
C PRO A 103 16.18 2.99 1.85
N TYR A 104 14.88 3.12 2.14
CA TYR A 104 13.90 2.06 1.97
C TYR A 104 13.76 1.58 0.53
N VAL A 105 13.89 2.48 -0.46
CA VAL A 105 13.73 2.12 -1.87
C VAL A 105 14.89 1.23 -2.30
N ASP A 106 14.58 0.08 -2.86
CA ASP A 106 15.59 -0.86 -3.37
C ASP A 106 16.01 -0.46 -4.80
N PRO A 107 17.29 -0.08 -5.05
CA PRO A 107 17.79 0.26 -6.38
C PRO A 107 17.63 -0.86 -7.42
N GLU A 108 17.64 -2.12 -6.98
CA GLU A 108 17.57 -3.29 -7.86
C GLU A 108 16.12 -3.67 -8.21
N LYS A 109 15.13 -3.12 -7.49
CA LYS A 109 13.72 -3.40 -7.72
C LYS A 109 13.19 -2.51 -8.85
N GLY A 110 12.94 -3.13 -10.00
CA GLY A 110 12.33 -2.46 -11.15
C GLY A 110 13.27 -1.44 -11.78
N THR A 111 12.99 -0.15 -11.61
CA THR A 111 13.88 0.92 -12.10
C THR A 111 14.79 1.48 -11.01
N GLY A 112 14.54 1.19 -9.74
CA GLY A 112 15.17 1.88 -8.59
C GLY A 112 14.48 3.20 -8.22
N ALA A 113 13.36 3.52 -8.88
CA ALA A 113 12.48 4.63 -8.54
C ALA A 113 11.05 4.12 -8.29
N GLU A 114 10.46 4.52 -7.17
CA GLU A 114 9.14 4.09 -6.71
C GLU A 114 8.18 5.29 -6.68
N MET A 115 7.06 5.20 -7.41
CA MET A 115 5.98 6.17 -7.24
C MET A 115 5.26 5.88 -5.92
N VAL A 116 5.07 6.92 -5.10
CA VAL A 116 4.27 6.81 -3.89
C VAL A 116 2.90 7.37 -4.18
N CYS A 117 1.92 6.47 -4.19
CA CYS A 117 0.53 6.78 -4.43
C CYS A 117 -0.25 6.74 -3.12
N THR A 118 -1.15 7.70 -2.90
CA THR A 118 -1.92 7.74 -1.65
C THR A 118 -2.70 6.44 -1.48
N PHE A 119 -2.23 5.61 -0.54
CA PHE A 119 -2.79 4.31 -0.16
C PHE A 119 -2.72 3.21 -1.24
N GLY A 120 -1.67 3.23 -2.07
CA GLY A 120 -1.40 2.14 -3.03
C GLY A 120 -1.04 0.83 -2.36
N ASP A 121 -0.18 0.89 -1.34
CA ASP A 121 0.14 -0.22 -0.44
C ASP A 121 0.52 0.27 0.99
N GLN A 122 0.99 -0.64 1.84
CA GLN A 122 1.40 -0.30 3.21
C GLN A 122 2.69 0.54 3.27
N ASN A 123 3.59 0.38 2.30
CA ASN A 123 4.84 1.13 2.25
C ASN A 123 4.57 2.59 1.84
N ASP A 124 3.65 2.80 0.91
CA ASP A 124 3.13 4.12 0.56
C ASP A 124 2.57 4.82 1.80
N VAL A 125 1.83 4.13 2.65
CA VAL A 125 1.30 4.67 3.92
C VAL A 125 2.44 5.08 4.87
N ASP A 126 3.49 4.28 4.95
CA ASP A 126 4.62 4.52 5.85
C ASP A 126 5.45 5.73 5.39
N LEU A 127 5.75 5.81 4.09
CA LEU A 127 6.42 6.98 3.47
C LEU A 127 5.53 8.23 3.54
N TRP A 128 4.24 8.11 3.24
CA TRP A 128 3.27 9.19 3.36
C TRP A 128 3.27 9.79 4.77
N ARG A 129 3.25 8.95 5.81
CA ARG A 129 3.31 9.40 7.20
C ARG A 129 4.68 10.00 7.56
N LYS A 130 5.77 9.34 7.16
CA LYS A 130 7.15 9.75 7.48
C LYS A 130 7.48 11.13 6.90
N TYR A 131 7.07 11.40 5.67
CA TYR A 131 7.37 12.65 4.96
C TYR A 131 6.21 13.65 4.96
N SER A 132 5.12 13.36 5.67
CA SER A 132 3.93 14.23 5.73
C SER A 132 3.42 14.61 4.33
N LEU A 133 3.32 13.62 3.44
CA LEU A 133 2.91 13.84 2.05
C LEU A 133 1.43 14.23 1.96
N GLU A 134 1.06 14.84 0.84
CA GLU A 134 -0.33 15.18 0.56
C GLU A 134 -1.22 13.92 0.49
N THR A 135 -2.51 14.06 0.80
CA THR A 135 -3.48 12.97 0.71
C THR A 135 -4.35 13.13 -0.54
N ARG A 136 -4.21 12.22 -1.51
CA ARG A 136 -4.97 12.22 -2.76
C ARG A 136 -5.69 10.89 -3.00
N ILE A 137 -6.87 10.73 -2.43
CA ILE A 137 -7.63 9.46 -2.51
C ILE A 137 -8.36 9.38 -3.85
N ILE A 138 -8.07 8.34 -4.63
CA ILE A 138 -8.73 8.07 -5.92
C ILE A 138 -9.44 6.72 -5.98
N ILE A 139 -9.40 5.91 -4.92
CA ILE A 139 -10.19 4.69 -4.78
C ILE A 139 -11.05 4.84 -3.53
N ASP A 140 -12.36 4.63 -3.67
CA ASP A 140 -13.27 4.64 -2.53
C ASP A 140 -13.26 3.31 -1.76
N ASN A 141 -14.00 3.27 -0.65
CA ASN A 141 -14.07 2.07 0.20
C ASN A 141 -14.79 0.87 -0.47
N ASP A 142 -15.47 1.10 -1.60
CA ASP A 142 -16.11 0.07 -2.42
C ASP A 142 -15.18 -0.41 -3.55
N GLY A 143 -13.93 0.08 -3.61
CA GLY A 143 -12.92 -0.31 -4.59
C GLY A 143 -13.13 0.31 -5.97
N ARG A 144 -13.92 1.39 -6.06
CA ARG A 144 -14.18 2.11 -7.32
C ARG A 144 -13.32 3.34 -7.42
N MET A 145 -12.94 3.69 -8.65
CA MET A 145 -12.25 4.94 -8.93
C MET A 145 -13.15 6.12 -8.57
N ALA A 146 -12.60 7.05 -7.80
CA ALA A 146 -13.30 8.17 -7.20
C ALA A 146 -12.45 9.45 -7.23
N GLY A 147 -12.93 10.51 -6.58
CA GLY A 147 -12.18 11.75 -6.39
C GLY A 147 -11.72 12.37 -7.71
N ASP A 148 -10.42 12.66 -7.78
CA ASP A 148 -9.74 13.29 -8.91
C ASP A 148 -9.28 12.30 -9.99
N SER A 149 -9.78 11.06 -9.97
CA SER A 149 -9.54 10.16 -11.09
C SER A 149 -10.22 10.71 -12.35
N ILE A 150 -9.43 11.31 -13.23
CA ILE A 150 -9.89 11.83 -14.54
C ILE A 150 -10.31 10.65 -15.44
N ILE A 151 -9.61 9.52 -15.33
CA ILE A 151 -9.86 8.32 -16.13
C ILE A 151 -10.73 7.34 -15.33
N ALA A 152 -11.71 6.72 -16.01
CA ALA A 152 -12.46 5.58 -15.50
C ALA A 152 -13.18 5.81 -14.15
N LYS A 153 -13.60 7.04 -13.86
CA LYS A 153 -14.32 7.36 -12.62
C LYS A 153 -15.61 6.54 -12.48
N GLY A 154 -15.86 6.00 -11.30
CA GLY A 154 -17.04 5.22 -10.95
C GLY A 154 -16.96 3.71 -11.24
N ILE A 155 -15.93 3.22 -11.93
CA ILE A 155 -15.75 1.79 -12.21
C ILE A 155 -14.74 1.16 -11.24
N MET A 156 -14.71 -0.17 -11.16
CA MET A 156 -13.78 -0.91 -10.27
C MET A 156 -12.31 -0.64 -10.65
N SER A 157 -11.44 -0.53 -9.65
CA SER A 157 -9.99 -0.28 -9.85
C SER A 157 -9.34 -1.28 -10.82
N THR A 158 -9.78 -2.54 -10.80
CA THR A 158 -9.33 -3.60 -11.71
C THR A 158 -9.67 -3.33 -13.18
N ASP A 159 -10.84 -2.75 -13.45
CA ASP A 159 -11.26 -2.41 -14.81
C ASP A 159 -10.65 -1.07 -15.24
N ALA A 160 -10.53 -0.12 -14.32
CA ALA A 160 -9.84 1.14 -14.53
C ALA A 160 -8.38 0.93 -14.94
N ARG A 161 -7.70 -0.08 -14.39
CA ARG A 161 -6.34 -0.46 -14.81
C ARG A 161 -6.24 -0.67 -16.32
N LYS A 162 -7.19 -1.39 -16.92
CA LYS A 162 -7.19 -1.62 -18.37
C LYS A 162 -7.36 -0.32 -19.15
N ALA A 163 -8.29 0.53 -18.72
CA ALA A 163 -8.55 1.81 -19.35
C ALA A 163 -7.34 2.76 -19.26
N VAL A 164 -6.68 2.83 -18.10
CA VAL A 164 -5.48 3.65 -17.90
C VAL A 164 -4.31 3.13 -18.73
N VAL A 165 -4.09 1.82 -18.78
CA VAL A 165 -3.05 1.22 -19.63
C VAL A 165 -3.26 1.54 -21.11
N GLU A 166 -4.50 1.53 -21.59
CA GLU A 166 -4.79 1.90 -22.98
C GLU A 166 -4.46 3.37 -23.26
N GLN A 167 -4.79 4.28 -22.35
CA GLN A 167 -4.40 5.69 -22.46
C GLN A 167 -2.88 5.89 -22.40
N LEU A 168 -2.18 5.12 -21.55
CA LEU A 168 -0.72 5.17 -21.47
C LEU A 168 -0.07 4.73 -22.79
N ARG A 169 -0.64 3.72 -23.46
CA ARG A 169 -0.18 3.26 -24.77
C ARG A 169 -0.44 4.28 -25.87
N SER A 170 -1.64 4.86 -25.93
CA SER A 170 -2.00 5.82 -26.97
C SER A 170 -1.17 7.11 -26.93
N HIS A 171 -0.62 7.45 -25.76
CA HIS A 171 0.25 8.60 -25.56
C HIS A 171 1.75 8.24 -25.42
N ASP A 172 2.14 7.01 -25.73
CA ASP A 172 3.55 6.56 -25.71
C ASP A 172 4.26 6.75 -24.34
N TYR A 173 3.54 6.57 -23.22
CA TYR A 173 4.14 6.64 -21.89
C TYR A 173 4.74 5.31 -21.41
N ILE A 174 4.43 4.20 -22.06
CA ILE A 174 4.93 2.87 -21.68
C ILE A 174 6.26 2.60 -22.39
N ILE A 175 7.35 2.53 -21.61
CA ILE A 175 8.68 2.20 -22.12
C ILE A 175 8.80 0.69 -22.39
N LYS A 176 8.37 -0.13 -21.43
CA LYS A 176 8.34 -1.60 -21.54
C LYS A 176 7.33 -2.21 -20.58
N VAL A 177 6.93 -3.45 -20.86
CA VAL A 177 6.06 -4.26 -20.01
C VAL A 177 6.72 -5.60 -19.75
N GLU A 178 6.83 -5.99 -18.48
CA GLU A 178 7.40 -7.26 -18.06
C GLU A 178 6.34 -8.11 -17.35
N LYS A 179 6.35 -9.43 -17.57
CA LYS A 179 5.51 -10.35 -16.80
C LYS A 179 6.23 -10.70 -15.50
N LYS A 180 5.56 -10.54 -14.37
CA LYS A 180 6.11 -10.88 -13.06
C LYS A 180 5.09 -11.65 -12.23
N ARG A 181 5.56 -12.67 -11.51
CA ARG A 181 4.77 -13.33 -10.48
C ARG A 181 4.90 -12.53 -9.19
N GLN A 182 3.77 -12.14 -8.61
CA GLN A 182 3.73 -11.35 -7.37
C GLN A 182 2.79 -11.99 -6.33
N SER A 183 3.11 -11.78 -5.06
CA SER A 183 2.20 -12.05 -3.95
C SER A 183 1.25 -10.86 -3.79
N VAL A 184 -0.05 -11.12 -3.81
CA VAL A 184 -1.09 -10.10 -3.58
C VAL A 184 -1.84 -10.46 -2.30
N ASN A 185 -1.99 -9.49 -1.39
CA ASN A 185 -2.84 -9.67 -0.22
C ASN A 185 -4.31 -9.62 -0.61
N VAL A 186 -5.05 -10.67 -0.27
CA VAL A 186 -6.50 -10.76 -0.47
C VAL A 186 -7.20 -11.05 0.84
N HIS A 187 -8.47 -10.67 0.94
CA HIS A 187 -9.30 -11.05 2.07
C HIS A 187 -9.51 -12.58 2.10
N GLU A 188 -9.23 -13.21 3.24
CA GLU A 188 -9.16 -14.68 3.35
C GLU A 188 -10.46 -15.39 2.92
N ARG A 189 -11.62 -14.73 3.10
CA ARG A 189 -12.95 -15.31 2.92
C ARG A 189 -13.53 -15.16 1.51
N CYS A 190 -13.12 -14.13 0.77
CA CYS A 190 -13.72 -13.81 -0.53
C CYS A 190 -12.71 -13.59 -1.65
N ASP A 191 -11.41 -13.71 -1.38
CA ASP A 191 -10.31 -13.61 -2.37
C ASP A 191 -10.19 -12.27 -3.11
N THR A 192 -10.97 -11.26 -2.69
CA THR A 192 -10.89 -9.89 -3.18
C THR A 192 -9.57 -9.26 -2.72
N PRO A 193 -8.79 -8.65 -3.63
CA PRO A 193 -7.64 -7.83 -3.26
C PRO A 193 -8.02 -6.78 -2.22
N VAL A 194 -7.17 -6.63 -1.22
CA VAL A 194 -7.34 -5.64 -0.15
C VAL A 194 -6.98 -4.26 -0.68
N GLU A 195 -7.77 -3.26 -0.32
CA GLU A 195 -7.45 -1.85 -0.57
C GLU A 195 -7.19 -1.15 0.78
N ILE A 196 -6.54 0.01 0.75
CA ILE A 196 -6.33 0.84 1.92
C ILE A 196 -7.18 2.10 1.76
N GLY A 197 -8.08 2.36 2.70
CA GLY A 197 -8.93 3.55 2.70
C GLY A 197 -8.86 4.31 4.02
N ILE A 198 -9.54 5.46 4.11
CA ILE A 198 -9.65 6.21 5.36
C ILE A 198 -10.98 5.90 6.02
N LEU A 199 -10.92 5.30 7.19
CA LEU A 199 -12.07 5.14 8.07
C LEU A 199 -11.70 5.48 9.51
N ASP A 200 -12.73 5.76 10.29
CA ASP A 200 -12.63 5.89 11.73
C ASP A 200 -12.94 4.53 12.37
N GLN A 201 -11.94 3.91 13.00
CA GLN A 201 -12.01 2.55 13.52
C GLN A 201 -11.51 2.46 14.96
N TRP A 202 -11.93 1.38 15.63
CA TRP A 202 -11.45 0.98 16.94
C TRP A 202 -10.30 0.00 16.80
N TYR A 203 -9.25 0.23 17.60
CA TYR A 203 -8.04 -0.56 17.64
C TYR A 203 -7.75 -1.04 19.05
N VAL A 204 -7.11 -2.21 19.16
CA VAL A 204 -6.45 -2.65 20.39
C VAL A 204 -4.95 -2.52 20.21
N ARG A 205 -4.32 -1.70 21.06
CA ARG A 205 -2.87 -1.54 21.16
C ARG A 205 -2.25 -2.83 21.67
N TYR A 206 -1.48 -3.48 20.82
CA TYR A 206 -0.73 -4.68 21.18
C TYR A 206 0.69 -4.71 20.60
N LEU A 207 1.03 -3.86 19.62
CA LEU A 207 2.38 -3.86 19.04
C LEU A 207 3.47 -3.59 20.10
N ASP A 208 3.14 -2.81 21.13
CA ASP A 208 4.01 -2.56 22.27
C ASP A 208 4.21 -3.76 23.22
N LEU A 209 3.50 -4.87 22.99
CA LEU A 209 3.69 -6.14 23.71
C LEU A 209 4.61 -7.11 23.01
N ARG A 210 5.23 -6.75 21.88
CA ARG A 210 6.02 -7.69 21.07
C ARG A 210 7.04 -8.48 21.91
N GLU A 211 7.82 -7.80 22.75
CA GLU A 211 8.81 -8.46 23.62
C GLU A 211 8.18 -9.43 24.61
N ARG A 212 7.03 -9.05 25.19
CA ARG A 212 6.27 -9.92 26.10
C ARG A 212 5.67 -11.12 25.37
N MET A 213 5.23 -10.95 24.12
CA MET A 213 4.78 -12.06 23.27
C MET A 213 5.94 -13.01 22.99
N ASP A 214 7.11 -12.50 22.63
CA ASP A 214 8.30 -13.31 22.39
C ASP A 214 8.70 -14.13 23.63
N GLU A 215 8.68 -13.50 24.81
CA GLU A 215 8.96 -14.18 26.07
C GLU A 215 7.93 -15.27 26.37
N ALA A 216 6.64 -14.97 26.20
CA ALA A 216 5.58 -15.96 26.35
C ALA A 216 5.77 -17.14 25.36
N GLY A 217 6.14 -16.85 24.11
CA GLY A 217 6.42 -17.86 23.08
C GLY A 217 7.57 -18.80 23.45
N ARG A 218 8.61 -18.30 24.14
CA ARG A 218 9.70 -19.13 24.68
C ARG A 218 9.27 -20.01 25.86
N GLY A 219 8.30 -19.55 26.65
CA GLY A 219 7.77 -20.30 27.80
C GLY A 219 6.74 -21.37 27.45
N ILE A 220 6.26 -21.42 26.19
CA ILE A 220 5.27 -22.40 25.72
C ILE A 220 5.98 -23.64 25.16
N LYS A 221 5.44 -24.82 25.50
CA LYS A 221 5.84 -26.09 24.86
C LYS A 221 4.99 -26.32 23.61
N TRP A 222 5.60 -26.19 22.44
CA TRP A 222 4.92 -26.23 21.15
C TRP A 222 4.79 -27.66 20.60
N TYR A 223 3.61 -28.01 20.10
CA TYR A 223 3.33 -29.28 19.43
C TYR A 223 2.51 -29.07 18.16
N PRO A 224 3.06 -29.40 16.97
CA PRO A 224 4.45 -29.79 16.69
C PRO A 224 5.45 -28.62 16.89
N GLU A 225 6.74 -28.93 17.03
CA GLU A 225 7.79 -27.94 17.38
C GLU A 225 7.88 -26.76 16.40
N PHE A 226 7.66 -27.00 15.10
CA PHE A 226 7.72 -25.95 14.08
C PHE A 226 6.66 -24.85 14.27
N MET A 227 5.62 -25.08 15.09
CA MET A 227 4.63 -24.04 15.40
C MET A 227 5.26 -22.86 16.13
N LYS A 228 6.36 -23.08 16.88
CA LYS A 228 7.13 -21.98 17.47
C LYS A 228 7.61 -21.00 16.40
N VAL A 229 8.17 -21.52 15.30
CA VAL A 229 8.65 -20.69 14.20
C VAL A 229 7.52 -19.88 13.57
N ARG A 230 6.33 -20.47 13.43
CA ARG A 230 5.14 -19.74 12.93
C ARG A 230 4.69 -18.64 13.89
N TYR A 231 4.74 -18.90 15.19
CA TYR A 231 4.44 -17.90 16.21
C TYR A 231 5.44 -16.75 16.18
N ASP A 232 6.74 -17.06 16.18
CA ASP A 232 7.80 -16.04 16.13
C ASP A 232 7.65 -15.18 14.86
N ASN A 233 7.47 -15.82 13.69
CA ASN A 233 7.22 -15.12 12.43
C ASN A 233 5.96 -14.24 12.48
N TRP A 234 4.90 -14.71 13.13
CA TRP A 234 3.68 -13.93 13.32
C TRP A 234 3.95 -12.72 14.20
N VAL A 235 4.53 -12.88 15.39
CA VAL A 235 4.83 -11.80 16.36
C VAL A 235 5.71 -10.72 15.73
N HIS A 236 6.76 -11.12 15.02
CA HIS A 236 7.68 -10.19 14.35
C HIS A 236 7.09 -9.58 13.08
N GLY A 237 6.11 -10.23 12.47
CA GLY A 237 5.39 -9.75 11.28
C GLY A 237 4.24 -8.78 11.57
N LEU A 238 3.89 -8.50 12.82
CA LEU A 238 2.79 -7.58 13.17
C LEU A 238 3.18 -6.14 12.83
N LYS A 239 2.47 -5.50 11.88
CA LYS A 239 2.76 -4.12 11.45
C LYS A 239 1.81 -3.06 12.01
N VAL A 240 0.57 -3.46 12.31
CA VAL A 240 -0.50 -2.55 12.74
C VAL A 240 -1.22 -3.08 13.97
N ASP A 241 -1.66 -2.18 14.86
CA ASP A 241 -2.51 -2.53 16.00
C ASP A 241 -3.85 -3.15 15.52
N TRP A 242 -4.52 -3.90 16.39
CA TRP A 242 -5.62 -4.77 15.97
C TRP A 242 -6.87 -3.95 15.67
N CYS A 243 -7.22 -3.79 14.40
CA CYS A 243 -8.52 -3.25 14.02
C CYS A 243 -9.63 -4.22 14.47
N ILE A 244 -10.45 -3.82 15.45
CA ILE A 244 -11.51 -4.65 16.05
C ILE A 244 -12.92 -4.25 15.63
N SER A 245 -13.12 -3.07 15.05
CA SER A 245 -14.43 -2.67 14.51
C SER A 245 -14.64 -3.21 13.09
N ARG A 246 -15.89 -3.50 12.76
CA ARG A 246 -16.32 -3.98 11.43
C ARG A 246 -17.59 -3.24 11.01
N GLN A 247 -17.76 -2.99 9.72
CA GLN A 247 -18.98 -2.39 9.16
C GLN A 247 -19.96 -3.51 8.81
N ARG A 248 -20.37 -4.26 9.84
CA ARG A 248 -21.23 -5.44 9.72
C ARG A 248 -22.34 -5.37 10.75
N VAL A 249 -23.49 -5.95 10.40
CA VAL A 249 -24.66 -6.03 11.29
C VAL A 249 -24.58 -7.21 12.26
N PHE A 250 -23.83 -8.25 11.90
CA PHE A 250 -23.63 -9.44 12.73
C PHE A 250 -22.28 -9.34 13.43
N GLY A 251 -22.27 -9.44 14.77
CA GLY A 251 -21.09 -9.34 15.62
C GLY A 251 -21.39 -9.44 17.11
#